data_AF-A0A160DSN7-F1
#
_entry.id   AF-A0A160DSN7-F1
#
_cell.length_a   1.000
_cell.length_b   1.000
_cell.length_c   1.000
_cell.angle_alpha   90.00
_cell.angle_beta   90.00
_cell.angle_gamma   90.00
#
_symmetry.space_group_name_H-M   'P 1'
#
loop_
_entity.id
_entity.type
_entity.pdbx_description
1 polymer ?
#
loop_
_entity_poly.entity_id
_entity_poly.type
_entity_poly.pdbx_seq_one_letter_code
_entity_poly.pdbx_strand_id
1 'polypeptide(L)'
;MAQRRTALPHPLIRVPAAAPSSRAMSHPCLRCGACCAVYRVAFYCTEAATTLGGPVPPELTVRLDRHRLAMKGAEGSDPRCGALAGTVDATAACTIYARRPSPCREPAPAWEAGRASPSCDRARSAHGLPPLKATDWDTSTAA
;
A
#
# COMPACT_ATOMS: atom_id res chain seq x y z
N MET A 1 -19.13 -41.55 -42.90
CA MET A 1 -19.91 -41.01 -41.77
C MET A 1 -18.94 -40.68 -40.65
N ALA A 2 -19.14 -39.54 -39.95
CA ALA A 2 -18.38 -39.02 -38.81
C ALA A 2 -17.05 -38.29 -39.15
N GLN A 3 -17.09 -37.02 -39.55
CA GLN A 3 -17.12 -35.79 -38.71
C GLN A 3 -15.71 -35.17 -38.57
N ARG A 4 -15.30 -34.45 -39.62
CA ARG A 4 -14.21 -33.49 -39.58
C ARG A 4 -14.64 -32.30 -38.70
N ARG A 5 -14.08 -32.18 -37.50
CA ARG A 5 -14.26 -31.02 -36.62
C ARG A 5 -13.37 -29.89 -37.11
N THR A 6 -13.93 -29.00 -37.94
CA THR A 6 -13.36 -27.68 -38.23
C THR A 6 -13.37 -26.85 -36.95
N ALA A 7 -12.19 -26.58 -36.39
CA ALA A 7 -12.00 -25.62 -35.32
C ALA A 7 -12.24 -24.20 -35.88
N LEU A 8 -13.25 -23.50 -35.38
CA LEU A 8 -13.43 -22.07 -35.63
C LEU A 8 -12.40 -21.27 -34.80
N PRO A 9 -11.81 -20.18 -35.33
CA PRO A 9 -10.90 -19.34 -34.57
C PRO A 9 -11.69 -18.57 -33.51
N HIS A 10 -11.28 -18.73 -32.24
CA HIS A 10 -11.77 -17.91 -31.14
C HIS A 10 -11.45 -16.43 -31.45
N PRO A 11 -12.41 -15.51 -31.40
CA PRO A 11 -12.08 -14.10 -31.47
C PRO A 11 -11.29 -13.75 -30.21
N LEU A 12 -10.07 -13.26 -30.40
CA LEU A 12 -9.29 -12.66 -29.32
C LEU A 12 -10.08 -11.44 -28.82
N ILE A 13 -10.76 -11.61 -27.69
CA ILE A 13 -11.34 -10.51 -26.94
C ILE A 13 -10.17 -9.62 -26.53
N ARG A 14 -10.01 -8.50 -27.24
CA ARG A 14 -9.09 -7.44 -26.86
C ARG A 14 -9.57 -6.86 -25.54
N VAL A 15 -8.95 -7.28 -24.44
CA VAL A 15 -9.13 -6.66 -23.12
C VAL A 15 -8.72 -5.19 -23.27
N PRO A 16 -9.63 -4.22 -23.09
CA PRO A 16 -9.23 -2.83 -23.07
C PRO A 16 -8.30 -2.63 -21.87
N ALA A 17 -7.15 -2.00 -22.08
CA ALA A 17 -6.32 -1.49 -20.99
C ALA A 17 -7.23 -0.65 -20.10
N ALA A 18 -7.35 -1.06 -18.83
CA ALA A 18 -8.24 -0.42 -17.87
C ALA A 18 -7.98 1.09 -17.89
N ALA A 19 -8.99 1.85 -18.33
CA ALA A 19 -9.01 3.29 -18.17
C ALA A 19 -8.89 3.61 -16.66
N PRO A 20 -8.16 4.66 -16.25
CA PRO A 20 -8.07 5.02 -14.84
C PRO A 20 -9.46 5.42 -14.35
N SER A 21 -10.06 4.55 -13.53
CA SER A 21 -11.35 4.79 -12.90
C SER A 21 -11.32 6.10 -12.11
N SER A 22 -12.33 6.92 -12.42
CA SER A 22 -12.79 8.13 -11.75
C SER A 22 -12.32 8.28 -10.29
N ARG A 23 -11.50 9.32 -10.12
CA ARG A 23 -10.67 9.71 -9.00
C ARG A 23 -11.51 10.33 -7.86
N ALA A 24 -12.13 9.50 -7.04
CA ALA A 24 -12.60 9.92 -5.72
C ALA A 24 -11.38 10.35 -4.87
N MET A 25 -11.56 11.35 -3.99
CA MET A 25 -10.57 11.90 -3.04
C MET A 25 -9.93 10.80 -2.17
N SER A 26 -9.01 10.05 -2.76
CA SER A 26 -8.29 8.96 -2.10
C SER A 26 -6.94 9.50 -1.66
N HIS A 27 -6.73 9.54 -0.34
CA HIS A 27 -5.44 9.85 0.27
C HIS A 27 -4.28 9.22 -0.51
N PRO A 28 -3.23 9.95 -0.96
CA PRO A 28 -2.19 9.43 -1.85
C PRO A 28 -1.50 8.13 -1.37
N CYS A 29 -1.34 7.97 -0.06
CA CYS A 29 -0.81 6.72 0.51
C CYS A 29 -1.70 5.47 0.33
N LEU A 30 -2.99 5.63 0.07
CA LEU A 30 -3.91 4.52 -0.24
C LEU A 30 -3.82 4.04 -1.70
N ARG A 31 -2.91 4.63 -2.49
CA ARG A 31 -2.68 4.26 -3.90
C ARG A 31 -1.22 3.99 -4.28
N CYS A 32 -0.25 4.42 -3.45
CA CYS A 32 1.17 4.30 -3.82
C CYS A 32 1.85 3.01 -3.30
N GLY A 33 1.55 2.56 -2.08
CA GLY A 33 2.17 1.38 -1.47
C GLY A 33 3.65 1.52 -1.07
N ALA A 34 4.30 2.65 -1.34
CA ALA A 34 5.74 2.81 -1.23
C ALA A 34 6.29 2.50 0.18
N CYS A 35 5.73 3.10 1.23
CA CYS A 35 6.20 2.86 2.60
C CYS A 35 6.06 1.39 3.03
N CYS A 36 5.02 0.70 2.56
CA CYS A 36 4.76 -0.71 2.87
C CYS A 36 5.74 -1.69 2.19
N ALA A 37 6.45 -1.23 1.15
CA ALA A 37 7.39 -2.03 0.38
C ALA A 37 8.86 -1.59 0.57
N VAL A 38 9.13 -0.63 1.46
CA VAL A 38 10.48 -0.10 1.72
C VAL A 38 10.87 -0.17 3.19
N TYR A 39 9.92 0.04 4.09
CA TYR A 39 10.23 0.14 5.51
C TYR A 39 9.98 -1.15 6.27
N ARG A 40 10.93 -1.47 7.14
CA ARG A 40 10.71 -2.44 8.19
C ARG A 40 9.83 -1.82 9.26
N VAL A 41 8.88 -2.60 9.76
CA VAL A 41 7.89 -2.11 10.73
C VAL A 41 7.97 -2.99 11.96
N ALA A 42 8.63 -2.51 13.01
CA ALA A 42 8.70 -3.14 14.32
C ALA A 42 8.15 -2.17 15.38
N PHE A 43 7.30 -2.67 16.28
CA PHE A 43 6.55 -1.86 17.24
C PHE A 43 6.27 -2.64 18.53
N TYR A 44 5.82 -1.95 19.58
CA TYR A 44 5.58 -2.57 20.88
C TYR A 44 4.34 -3.45 20.85
N CYS A 45 4.38 -4.62 21.50
CA CYS A 45 3.34 -5.63 21.38
C CYS A 45 1.93 -5.17 21.82
N THR A 46 1.82 -4.14 22.66
CA THR A 46 0.53 -3.60 23.09
C THR A 46 -0.26 -2.95 21.96
N GLU A 47 0.40 -2.47 20.90
CA GLU A 47 -0.33 -1.89 19.75
C GLU A 47 -1.12 -2.96 18.98
N ALA A 48 -0.80 -4.24 19.14
CA ALA A 48 -1.59 -5.37 18.62
C ALA A 48 -2.38 -6.11 19.71
N ALA A 49 -2.33 -5.67 20.96
CA ALA A 49 -3.09 -6.29 22.04
C ALA A 49 -4.53 -5.74 22.01
N THR A 50 -5.44 -6.45 21.35
CA THR A 50 -6.86 -6.05 21.25
C THR A 50 -7.53 -5.87 22.61
N THR A 51 -7.14 -6.67 23.62
CA THR A 51 -7.61 -6.54 25.00
C THR A 51 -7.16 -5.25 25.69
N LEU A 52 -6.11 -4.59 25.18
CA LEU A 52 -5.59 -3.31 25.66
C LEU A 52 -5.97 -2.15 24.72
N GLY A 53 -6.88 -2.36 23.77
CA GLY A 53 -7.27 -1.35 22.78
C GLY A 53 -6.26 -1.12 21.66
N GLY A 54 -5.31 -2.04 21.45
CA GLY A 54 -4.35 -1.97 20.36
C GLY A 54 -5.03 -1.92 18.99
N PRO A 55 -4.70 -0.94 18.11
CA PRO A 55 -5.39 -0.79 16.83
C PRO A 55 -4.98 -1.86 15.80
N VAL A 56 -3.78 -2.43 15.90
CA VAL A 56 -3.20 -3.31 14.88
C VAL A 56 -3.82 -4.71 14.96
N PRO A 57 -4.28 -5.30 13.85
CA PRO A 57 -4.77 -6.69 13.88
C PRO A 57 -3.60 -7.66 14.19
N PRO A 58 -3.69 -8.47 15.26
CA PRO A 58 -2.63 -9.43 15.63
C PRO A 58 -2.28 -10.40 14.48
N GLU A 59 -3.24 -10.72 13.63
CA GLU A 59 -3.11 -11.69 12.54
C GLU A 59 -2.15 -11.21 11.45
N LEU A 60 -1.88 -9.91 11.37
CA LEU A 60 -0.91 -9.30 10.45
C LEU A 60 0.47 -9.10 11.07
N THR A 61 0.71 -9.64 12.27
CA THR A 61 1.96 -9.43 13.02
C THR A 61 2.75 -10.72 13.22
N VAL A 62 4.06 -10.58 13.33
CA VAL A 62 5.00 -11.66 13.70
C VAL A 62 5.79 -11.24 14.92
N ARG A 63 6.12 -12.18 15.80
CA ARG A 63 6.97 -11.89 16.98
C ARG A 63 8.39 -11.63 16.53
N LEU A 64 8.94 -10.50 16.97
CA LEU A 64 10.36 -10.18 16.80
C LEU A 64 11.14 -10.57 18.06
N ASP A 65 10.62 -10.23 19.23
CA ASP A 65 11.16 -10.61 20.54
C ASP A 65 10.08 -10.55 21.63
N ARG A 66 10.49 -10.53 22.91
CA ARG A 66 9.60 -10.52 24.08
C ARG A 66 8.62 -9.35 24.09
N HIS A 67 9.05 -8.18 23.62
CA HIS A 67 8.33 -6.92 23.77
C HIS A 67 7.92 -6.30 22.45
N ARG A 68 8.45 -6.78 21.33
CA ARG A 68 8.21 -6.22 20.01
C ARG A 68 7.60 -7.23 19.05
N LEU A 69 6.68 -6.71 18.26
CA LEU A 69 6.14 -7.36 17.07
C LEU A 69 6.68 -6.65 15.83
N ALA A 70 6.64 -7.32 14.69
CA ALA A 70 6.78 -6.71 13.39
C ALA A 70 5.53 -6.95 12.55
N MET A 71 5.27 -6.10 11.56
CA MET A 71 4.30 -6.43 10.52
C MET A 71 4.83 -7.62 9.72
N LYS A 72 4.01 -8.64 9.49
CA LYS A 72 4.37 -9.80 8.66
C LYS A 72 4.86 -9.34 7.28
N GLY A 73 5.97 -9.91 6.82
CA GLY A 73 6.60 -9.56 5.54
C GLY A 73 7.44 -8.28 5.58
N ALA A 74 7.44 -7.50 6.67
CA ALA A 74 8.24 -6.28 6.83
C ALA A 74 9.36 -6.43 7.88
N GLU A 75 9.76 -7.64 8.24
CA GLU A 75 10.80 -7.90 9.24
C GLU A 75 12.22 -7.94 8.66
N GLY A 76 12.36 -8.24 7.36
CA GLY A 76 13.62 -8.52 6.65
C GLY A 76 14.23 -7.33 5.89
N SER A 77 15.24 -7.63 5.06
CA SER A 77 15.98 -6.64 4.26
C SER A 77 15.25 -6.19 2.98
N ASP A 78 14.29 -6.99 2.50
CA ASP A 78 13.42 -6.68 1.36
C ASP A 78 11.94 -6.70 1.81
N PRO A 79 11.48 -5.63 2.49
CA PRO A 79 10.20 -5.64 3.17
C PRO A 79 9.04 -5.54 2.17
N ARG A 80 8.05 -6.41 2.34
CA ARG A 80 6.72 -6.31 1.72
C ARG A 80 5.65 -6.62 2.76
N CYS A 81 5.15 -5.57 3.40
CA CYS A 81 4.16 -5.67 4.46
C CYS A 81 2.91 -6.46 4.02
N GLY A 82 2.47 -7.41 4.84
CA GLY A 82 1.28 -8.25 4.59
C GLY A 82 -0.04 -7.48 4.56
N ALA A 83 -0.05 -6.21 4.98
CA ALA A 83 -1.19 -5.31 4.81
C ALA A 83 -1.23 -4.61 3.44
N LEU A 84 -0.20 -4.78 2.60
CA LEU A 84 -0.17 -4.21 1.25
C LEU A 84 -0.98 -5.09 0.31
N ALA A 85 -2.14 -4.60 -0.11
CA ALA A 85 -2.88 -5.16 -1.24
C ALA A 85 -2.39 -4.56 -2.55
N GLY A 86 -2.39 -5.35 -3.63
CA GLY A 86 -2.07 -4.88 -4.98
C GLY A 86 -0.58 -4.66 -5.27
N THR A 87 -0.32 -3.98 -6.38
CA THR A 87 1.03 -3.71 -6.90
C THR A 87 1.39 -2.25 -6.68
N VAL A 88 2.61 -2.00 -6.16
CA VAL A 88 3.16 -0.65 -5.97
C VAL A 88 3.03 0.14 -7.28
N ASP A 89 2.63 1.41 -7.18
CA ASP A 89 2.34 2.31 -8.31
C ASP A 89 1.15 1.96 -9.23
N ALA A 90 0.47 0.83 -9.03
CA ALA A 90 -0.65 0.43 -9.88
C ALA A 90 -1.96 0.33 -9.09
N THR A 91 -2.04 -0.64 -8.18
CA THR A 91 -3.27 -0.97 -7.43
C THR A 91 -3.01 -1.03 -5.92
N ALA A 92 -1.88 -0.47 -5.48
CA ALA A 92 -1.41 -0.59 -4.12
C ALA A 92 -2.31 0.11 -3.11
N ALA A 93 -2.76 -0.59 -2.07
CA ALA A 93 -3.48 0.00 -0.96
C ALA A 93 -3.09 -0.67 0.37
N CYS A 94 -2.94 0.13 1.42
CA CYS A 94 -2.80 -0.41 2.78
C CYS A 94 -4.18 -0.77 3.33
N THR A 95 -4.43 -2.06 3.56
CA THR A 95 -5.74 -2.57 4.04
C THR A 95 -6.06 -2.17 5.47
N ILE A 96 -5.08 -1.71 6.23
CA ILE A 96 -5.22 -1.30 7.65
C ILE A 96 -4.87 0.17 7.86
N TYR A 97 -5.01 1.04 6.86
CA TYR A 97 -4.54 2.43 6.93
C TYR A 97 -4.95 3.13 8.24
N ALA A 98 -6.22 3.14 8.63
CA ALA A 98 -6.66 3.77 9.88
C ALA A 98 -6.07 3.10 11.15
N ARG A 99 -5.76 1.80 11.07
CA ARG A 99 -5.31 0.91 12.14
C ARG A 99 -3.78 0.70 12.17
N ARG A 100 -3.03 1.57 11.47
CA ARG A 100 -1.56 1.51 11.37
C ARG A 100 -0.88 1.59 12.75
N PRO A 101 0.20 0.81 12.98
CA PRO A 101 1.06 0.99 14.15
C PRO A 101 1.78 2.33 14.11
N SER A 102 2.33 2.74 15.24
CA SER A 102 3.06 4.00 15.41
C SER A 102 4.19 4.21 14.37
N PRO A 103 5.05 3.23 14.02
CA PRO A 103 6.12 3.46 13.05
C PRO A 103 5.61 3.63 11.62
N CYS A 104 4.39 3.19 11.30
CA CYS A 104 3.76 3.46 10.01
C CYS A 104 3.19 4.88 9.91
N ARG A 105 3.21 5.66 10.98
CA ARG A 105 2.78 7.07 11.03
C ARG A 105 3.97 8.03 10.99
N GLU A 106 5.18 7.55 11.31
CA GLU A 106 6.42 8.34 11.27
C GLU A 106 6.81 8.81 9.86
N PRO A 107 6.71 8.00 8.78
CA PRO A 107 6.83 8.48 7.42
C PRO A 107 5.56 9.26 7.08
N ALA A 108 5.46 10.46 7.64
CA ALA A 108 4.35 11.36 7.40
C ALA A 108 4.17 11.50 5.88
N PRO A 109 2.96 11.31 5.35
CA PRO A 109 2.68 11.59 3.95
C PRO A 109 3.15 13.01 3.59
N ALA A 110 4.01 13.13 2.57
CA ALA A 110 4.52 14.43 2.14
C ALA A 110 3.34 15.33 1.74
N TRP A 111 3.35 16.57 2.23
CA TRP A 111 2.36 17.63 2.05
C TRP A 111 1.03 17.49 2.79
N GLU A 112 0.78 16.41 3.55
CA GLU A 112 -0.42 16.30 4.40
C GLU A 112 -0.50 17.43 5.44
N ALA A 113 0.64 17.77 6.03
CA ALA A 113 0.80 18.88 6.96
C ALA A 113 1.45 20.11 6.30
N GLY A 114 1.27 20.29 4.98
CA GLY A 114 1.81 21.44 4.23
C GLY A 114 3.34 21.45 4.05
N ARG A 115 4.02 20.33 4.34
CA ARG A 115 5.49 20.19 4.24
C ARG A 115 5.90 18.91 3.54
N ALA A 116 7.01 18.95 2.80
CA ALA A 116 7.65 17.75 2.27
C ALA A 116 8.05 16.79 3.38
N SER A 117 8.16 15.49 3.05
CA SER A 117 8.54 14.44 3.98
C SER A 117 9.67 13.62 3.40
N PRO A 118 10.92 13.79 3.88
CA PRO A 118 12.09 13.07 3.36
C PRO A 118 11.93 11.54 3.42
N SER A 119 11.22 11.03 4.43
CA SER A 119 10.92 9.60 4.53
C SER A 119 9.90 9.16 3.48
N CYS A 120 8.86 9.94 3.22
CA CYS A 120 7.92 9.63 2.14
C CYS A 120 8.63 9.65 0.78
N ASP A 121 9.47 10.67 0.53
CA ASP A 121 10.21 10.82 -0.72
C ASP A 121 11.21 9.67 -0.92
N ARG A 122 11.94 9.28 0.14
CA ARG A 122 12.84 8.11 0.08
C ARG A 122 12.09 6.84 -0.32
N ALA A 123 10.96 6.57 0.32
CA ALA A 123 10.17 5.38 0.00
C ALA A 123 9.66 5.40 -1.44
N ARG A 124 9.24 6.57 -1.91
CA ARG A 124 8.79 6.77 -3.30
C ARG A 124 9.94 6.56 -4.28
N SER A 125 11.09 7.18 -4.05
CA SER A 125 12.27 7.04 -4.92
C SER A 125 12.78 5.59 -5.02
N ALA A 126 12.69 4.80 -3.95
CA ALA A 126 13.07 3.38 -3.98
C ALA A 126 12.23 2.53 -4.96
N HIS A 127 11.06 3.02 -5.36
CA HIS A 127 10.19 2.40 -6.36
C HIS A 127 10.05 3.21 -7.65
N GLY A 128 10.93 4.19 -7.89
CA GLY A 128 10.90 5.03 -9.09
C GLY A 128 9.73 6.02 -9.13
N LEU A 129 9.05 6.24 -8.00
CA LEU A 129 7.94 7.19 -7.90
C LEU A 129 8.47 8.62 -7.74
N PRO A 130 7.88 9.63 -8.41
CA PRO A 130 8.23 11.03 -8.19
C PRO A 130 7.82 11.47 -6.78
N PRO A 131 8.49 12.45 -6.14
CA PRO A 131 8.04 12.99 -4.86
C PRO A 131 6.62 13.56 -4.97
N LEU A 132 5.85 13.51 -3.87
CA LEU A 132 4.53 14.14 -3.85
C LEU A 132 4.67 15.67 -3.87
N LYS A 133 3.65 16.33 -4.40
CA LYS A 133 3.45 17.77 -4.41
C LYS A 133 2.19 18.12 -3.63
N ALA A 134 2.06 19.38 -3.20
CA ALA A 134 0.83 19.86 -2.56
C ALA A 134 -0.42 19.59 -3.42
N THR A 135 -0.30 19.77 -4.75
CA THR A 135 -1.37 19.50 -5.72
C THR A 135 -1.84 18.05 -5.79
N ASP A 136 -1.08 17.09 -5.25
CA ASP A 136 -1.49 15.68 -5.21
C ASP A 136 -2.56 15.41 -4.13
N TRP A 137 -2.72 16.33 -3.17
CA TRP A 137 -3.75 16.28 -2.12
C TRP A 137 -5.03 17.00 -2.54
N ASP A 138 -4.86 18.10 -3.28
CA ASP A 138 -5.96 18.92 -3.76
C ASP A 138 -6.56 18.30 -5.03
N THR A 139 -7.38 17.27 -4.86
CA THR A 139 -8.32 16.85 -5.94
C THR A 139 -9.69 17.53 -5.76
N SER A 140 -9.69 18.82 -5.45
CA SER A 140 -10.91 19.64 -5.48
C SER A 140 -10.66 20.92 -6.27
N THR A 141 -10.58 20.79 -7.60
CA THR A 141 -11.10 21.80 -8.52
C THR A 141 -11.58 21.07 -9.78
N ALA A 142 -12.79 20.52 -9.71
CA ALA A 142 -13.59 20.45 -10.93
C ALA A 142 -13.95 21.91 -11.26
N ALA A 143 -13.33 22.44 -12.30
CA ALA A 143 -13.78 23.68 -12.95
C ALA A 143 -15.04 23.40 -13.76
#